data_AF-A0AAW2GT18-F1
#
_entry.id   AF-A0AAW2GT18-F1
#
_cell.length_a   1.000
_cell.length_b   1.000
_cell.length_c   1.000
_cell.angle_alpha   90.00
_cell.angle_beta   90.00
_cell.angle_gamma   90.00
#
_symmetry.space_group_name_H-M   'P 1'
#
loop_
_entity.id
_entity.type
_entity.pdbx_description
1 polymer ?
#
loop_
_entity_poly.entity_id
_entity_poly.type
_entity_poly.pdbx_seq_one_letter_code
_entity_poly.pdbx_strand_id
1 'polypeptide(L)'
;MIASSDYWVLYDPSKCLACLLADQGYDVWVGNMRGNSYCRSHTNMTVYNPKFWQYSFHEVGTKDLPAMFNYILNCTKQKNLYFIGHSMGATSILALLSSKPEYNIKIKIAIFLAPCAFWVKVTPTFNNTMSFLPFLKEILRVHEIYDFLPQSLATVTTAKTLCNDNAVTQTICIAVLFLLFGSDAPQLNTTALPDLLSHVPAGTSVQTLDHYYQNILANDFRNYDYGIVENYKRYKQKTPPSYDIKKITAPIHIFYAENDMIVAEESILELEKHLPNAFTQKVPYKLFNHVDFVMAIDAKTFVYNSILKVIQKFVS
;
A
#
# COMPACT_ATOMS: atom_id res chain seq x y z
N MET A 1 -2.32 0.88 -2.16
CA MET A 1 -2.35 -0.57 -2.38
C MET A 1 -3.81 -0.94 -2.58
N ILE A 2 -4.11 -1.37 -3.80
CA ILE A 2 -5.42 -1.85 -4.23
C ILE A 2 -5.48 -3.39 -4.09
N ALA A 3 -4.98 -3.94 -2.98
CA ALA A 3 -4.85 -5.38 -2.77
C ALA A 3 -5.53 -5.82 -1.47
N SER A 4 -5.62 -7.14 -1.27
CA SER A 4 -6.18 -7.80 -0.10
C SER A 4 -5.10 -8.54 0.69
N SER A 5 -5.51 -9.20 1.77
CA SER A 5 -4.66 -10.14 2.51
C SER A 5 -4.06 -11.25 1.65
N ASP A 6 -4.73 -11.66 0.57
CA ASP A 6 -4.26 -12.72 -0.33
C ASP A 6 -2.86 -12.41 -0.85
N TYR A 7 -2.57 -11.13 -1.07
CA TYR A 7 -1.28 -10.66 -1.56
C TYR A 7 -0.08 -11.24 -0.79
N TRP A 8 -0.23 -11.49 0.51
CA TRP A 8 0.85 -12.00 1.36
C TRP A 8 0.98 -13.53 1.38
N VAL A 9 0.04 -14.26 0.76
CA VAL A 9 -0.10 -15.73 0.83
C VAL A 9 -0.38 -16.41 -0.52
N LEU A 10 -0.42 -15.66 -1.62
CA LEU A 10 -0.77 -16.19 -2.95
C LEU A 10 0.27 -17.14 -3.57
N TYR A 11 1.54 -17.02 -3.18
CA TYR A 11 2.62 -17.87 -3.68
C TYR A 11 2.77 -19.13 -2.83
N ASP A 12 3.58 -20.07 -3.34
CA ASP A 12 4.01 -21.26 -2.61
C ASP A 12 4.40 -20.93 -1.15
N PRO A 13 4.03 -21.77 -0.16
CA PRO A 13 4.36 -21.56 1.26
C PRO A 13 5.83 -21.22 1.52
N SER A 14 6.77 -21.78 0.75
CA SER A 14 8.21 -21.50 0.89
C SER A 14 8.64 -20.12 0.39
N LYS A 15 7.73 -19.39 -0.27
CA LYS A 15 7.94 -18.10 -0.92
C LYS A 15 7.05 -16.98 -0.39
N CYS A 16 5.91 -17.23 0.26
CA CYS A 16 5.12 -16.16 0.87
C CYS A 16 5.74 -15.65 2.18
N LEU A 17 5.86 -14.32 2.33
CA LEU A 17 6.45 -13.70 3.52
C LEU A 17 5.68 -14.05 4.81
N ALA A 18 4.35 -14.06 4.76
CA ALA A 18 3.52 -14.41 5.92
C ALA A 18 3.76 -15.87 6.36
N CYS A 19 3.89 -16.79 5.39
CA CYS A 19 4.16 -18.20 5.63
C CYS A 19 5.56 -18.39 6.24
N LEU A 20 6.58 -17.72 5.68
CA LEU A 20 7.94 -17.75 6.21
C LEU A 20 8.02 -17.23 7.65
N LEU A 21 7.24 -16.20 8.00
CA LEU A 21 7.15 -15.71 9.38
C LEU A 21 6.47 -16.73 10.29
N ALA A 22 5.38 -17.36 9.84
CA ALA A 22 4.72 -18.40 10.60
C ALA A 22 5.64 -19.61 10.86
N ASP A 23 6.41 -20.04 9.85
CA ASP A 23 7.42 -21.11 9.98
C ASP A 23 8.55 -20.77 10.97
N GLN A 24 8.82 -19.48 11.18
CA GLN A 24 9.77 -18.99 12.19
C GLN A 24 9.13 -18.82 13.58
N GLY A 25 7.87 -19.23 13.76
CA GLY A 25 7.17 -19.21 15.05
C GLY A 25 6.51 -17.89 15.42
N TYR A 26 6.36 -16.95 14.47
CA TYR A 26 5.60 -15.73 14.71
C TYR A 26 4.09 -15.99 14.61
N ASP A 27 3.31 -15.30 15.47
CA ASP A 27 1.87 -15.20 15.31
C ASP A 27 1.53 -14.14 14.24
N VAL A 28 1.15 -14.60 13.05
CA VAL A 28 1.03 -13.74 11.85
C VAL A 28 -0.42 -13.34 11.61
N TRP A 29 -0.66 -12.03 11.63
CA TRP A 29 -1.96 -11.42 11.33
C TRP A 29 -1.89 -10.66 10.01
N VAL A 30 -2.75 -11.02 9.05
CA VAL A 30 -2.81 -10.37 7.74
C VAL A 30 -4.07 -9.53 7.63
N GLY A 31 -3.91 -8.20 7.62
CA GLY A 31 -5.02 -7.25 7.64
C GLY A 31 -5.67 -7.01 6.27
N ASN A 32 -6.97 -6.70 6.30
CA ASN A 32 -7.70 -6.14 5.16
C ASN A 32 -8.16 -4.71 5.50
N MET A 33 -8.19 -3.85 4.50
CA MET A 33 -8.51 -2.43 4.66
C MET A 33 -9.90 -2.13 4.12
N ARG A 34 -10.58 -1.15 4.71
CA ARG A 34 -11.92 -0.71 4.27
C ARG A 34 -12.03 -0.59 2.74
N GLY A 35 -13.10 -1.13 2.18
CA GLY A 35 -13.46 -1.07 0.77
C GLY A 35 -12.79 -2.09 -0.15
N ASN A 36 -11.75 -2.82 0.29
CA ASN A 36 -11.23 -3.95 -0.48
C ASN A 36 -12.22 -5.14 -0.46
N SER A 37 -11.99 -6.18 -1.26
CA SER A 37 -12.88 -7.35 -1.43
C SER A 37 -13.42 -7.95 -0.12
N TYR A 38 -12.65 -7.91 0.98
CA TYR A 38 -13.03 -8.50 2.26
C TYR A 38 -13.63 -7.51 3.27
N CYS A 39 -13.57 -6.21 3.00
CA CYS A 39 -13.97 -5.16 3.95
C CYS A 39 -15.00 -4.19 3.36
N ARG A 40 -16.09 -4.72 2.78
CA ARG A 40 -17.16 -3.93 2.12
C ARG A 40 -18.45 -3.80 2.94
N SER A 41 -18.36 -3.98 4.25
CA SER A 41 -19.51 -3.89 5.17
C SER A 41 -19.39 -2.67 6.11
N HIS A 42 -20.52 -2.08 6.48
CA HIS A 42 -20.57 -0.98 7.43
C HIS A 42 -21.86 -1.06 8.25
N THR A 43 -21.83 -0.63 9.51
CA THR A 43 -22.97 -0.76 10.44
C THR A 43 -24.19 0.07 10.01
N ASN A 44 -23.95 1.27 9.46
CA ASN A 44 -25.00 2.25 9.13
C ASN A 44 -25.06 2.62 7.64
N MET A 45 -24.26 1.99 6.78
CA MET A 45 -24.13 2.38 5.36
C MET A 45 -23.98 1.14 4.49
N THR A 46 -24.35 1.26 3.22
CA THR A 46 -24.11 0.23 2.20
C THR A 46 -23.08 0.74 1.20
N VAL A 47 -22.53 -0.16 0.37
CA VAL A 47 -21.61 0.18 -0.72
C VAL A 47 -22.21 1.13 -1.77
N TYR A 48 -23.53 1.30 -1.80
CA TYR A 48 -24.22 2.24 -2.69
C TYR A 48 -24.27 3.67 -2.12
N ASN A 49 -23.94 3.86 -0.84
CA ASN A 49 -23.92 5.19 -0.24
C ASN A 49 -22.59 5.89 -0.58
N PRO A 50 -22.59 7.10 -1.18
CA PRO A 50 -21.35 7.83 -1.48
C PRO A 50 -20.44 8.03 -0.26
N LYS A 51 -21.02 8.22 0.93
CA LYS A 51 -20.27 8.40 2.19
C LYS A 51 -19.52 7.14 2.62
N PHE A 52 -19.92 5.96 2.15
CA PHE A 52 -19.18 4.71 2.39
C PHE A 52 -17.76 4.80 1.82
N TRP A 53 -17.63 5.45 0.65
CA TRP A 53 -16.38 5.58 -0.10
C TRP A 53 -15.60 6.85 0.21
N GLN A 54 -16.09 7.67 1.16
CA GLN A 54 -15.40 8.88 1.61
C GLN A 54 -14.28 8.57 2.60
N TYR A 55 -13.24 7.90 2.12
CA TYR A 55 -12.06 7.55 2.89
C TYR A 55 -10.80 7.56 2.01
N SER A 56 -9.64 7.63 2.65
CA SER A 56 -8.33 7.51 2.03
C SER A 56 -7.38 6.71 2.93
N PHE A 57 -6.07 6.71 2.62
CA PHE A 57 -5.04 6.18 3.52
C PHE A 57 -5.07 6.83 4.92
N HIS A 58 -5.64 8.04 5.05
CA HIS A 58 -5.84 8.70 6.35
C HIS A 58 -6.76 7.90 7.26
N GLU A 59 -7.95 7.51 6.79
CA GLU A 59 -8.89 6.72 7.57
C GLU A 59 -8.40 5.29 7.79
N VAL A 60 -7.69 4.71 6.82
CA VAL A 60 -7.01 3.42 7.03
C VAL A 60 -6.01 3.54 8.18
N GLY A 61 -5.18 4.59 8.17
CA GLY A 61 -4.23 4.91 9.24
C GLY A 61 -4.91 5.16 10.58
N THR A 62 -5.89 6.05 10.64
CA THR A 62 -6.41 6.59 11.90
C THR A 62 -7.61 5.81 12.47
N LYS A 63 -8.19 4.89 11.70
CA LYS A 63 -9.34 4.08 12.13
C LYS A 63 -9.08 2.58 11.98
N ASP A 64 -8.71 2.10 10.79
CA ASP A 64 -8.57 0.65 10.54
C ASP A 64 -7.42 0.06 11.34
N LEU A 65 -6.22 0.64 11.23
CA LEU A 65 -5.03 0.16 11.93
C LEU A 65 -5.20 0.19 13.46
N PRO A 66 -5.71 1.27 14.09
CA PRO A 66 -6.08 1.28 15.50
C PRO A 66 -7.03 0.15 15.92
N ALA A 67 -8.07 -0.12 15.14
CA ALA A 67 -9.03 -1.18 15.44
C ALA A 67 -8.36 -2.56 15.35
N MET A 68 -7.60 -2.81 14.27
CA MET A 68 -6.85 -4.06 14.09
C MET A 68 -5.82 -4.27 15.19
N PHE A 69 -4.99 -3.27 15.48
CA PHE A 69 -3.95 -3.38 16.51
C PHE A 69 -4.54 -3.60 17.90
N ASN A 70 -5.59 -2.87 18.27
CA ASN A 70 -6.22 -3.04 19.57
C ASN A 70 -6.87 -4.43 19.70
N TYR A 71 -7.48 -4.93 18.63
CA TYR A 71 -8.03 -6.29 18.60
C TYR A 71 -6.93 -7.34 18.79
N ILE A 72 -5.86 -7.27 18.00
CA ILE A 72 -4.73 -8.20 18.04
C ILE A 72 -4.09 -8.19 19.43
N LEU A 73 -3.70 -7.03 19.95
CA LEU A 73 -3.03 -6.91 21.25
C LEU A 73 -3.93 -7.38 22.41
N ASN A 74 -5.25 -7.14 22.32
CA ASN A 74 -6.18 -7.65 23.33
C ASN A 74 -6.38 -9.16 23.23
N CYS A 75 -6.37 -9.73 22.02
CA CYS A 75 -6.52 -11.17 21.79
C CYS A 75 -5.27 -11.93 22.26
N THR A 76 -4.09 -11.49 21.84
CA THR A 76 -2.81 -12.17 22.08
C THR A 76 -2.18 -11.82 23.43
N LYS A 77 -2.68 -10.77 24.10
CA LYS A 77 -2.12 -10.18 25.33
C LYS A 77 -0.71 -9.62 25.17
N GLN A 78 -0.23 -9.48 23.94
CA GLN A 78 1.01 -8.78 23.63
C GLN A 78 0.85 -7.27 23.83
N LYS A 79 1.94 -6.58 24.14
CA LYS A 79 1.96 -5.12 24.35
C LYS A 79 2.30 -4.33 23.09
N ASN A 80 3.00 -4.98 22.16
CA ASN A 80 3.48 -4.39 20.91
C ASN A 80 3.52 -5.46 19.82
N LEU A 81 3.72 -5.02 18.58
CA LEU A 81 3.76 -5.85 17.39
C LEU A 81 4.86 -5.40 16.43
N TYR A 82 5.25 -6.29 15.55
CA TYR A 82 6.02 -5.98 14.34
C TYR A 82 5.03 -5.60 13.24
N PHE A 83 5.27 -4.50 12.53
CA PHE A 83 4.43 -4.12 11.40
C PHE A 83 5.21 -4.27 10.11
N ILE A 84 4.60 -4.90 9.10
CA ILE A 84 5.13 -4.93 7.73
C ILE A 84 4.07 -4.34 6.81
N GLY A 85 4.44 -3.36 6.00
CA GLY A 85 3.52 -2.73 5.06
C GLY A 85 4.19 -2.45 3.73
N HIS A 86 3.52 -2.80 2.64
CA HIS A 86 3.93 -2.45 1.28
C HIS A 86 3.11 -1.27 0.75
N SER A 87 3.75 -0.36 0.03
CA SER A 87 3.09 0.76 -0.64
C SER A 87 2.23 1.57 0.35
N MET A 88 0.93 1.75 0.06
CA MET A 88 -0.04 2.41 0.94
C MET A 88 -0.14 1.81 2.35
N GLY A 89 0.18 0.52 2.55
CA GLY A 89 0.20 -0.07 3.88
C GLY A 89 1.22 0.63 4.79
N ALA A 90 2.39 0.98 4.25
CA ALA A 90 3.37 1.80 4.94
C ALA A 90 2.93 3.26 5.09
N THR A 91 2.35 3.87 4.05
CA THR A 91 1.77 5.23 4.12
C THR A 91 0.75 5.36 5.26
N SER A 92 -0.10 4.35 5.42
CA SER A 92 -1.17 4.36 6.42
C SER A 92 -0.60 4.31 7.85
N ILE A 93 0.54 3.62 8.05
CA ILE A 93 1.25 3.67 9.34
C ILE A 93 1.91 5.02 9.58
N LEU A 94 2.52 5.63 8.56
CA LEU A 94 3.05 6.99 8.68
C LEU A 94 1.94 7.97 9.10
N ALA A 95 0.76 7.87 8.49
CA ALA A 95 -0.42 8.68 8.86
C ALA A 95 -0.89 8.38 10.30
N LEU A 96 -0.93 7.11 10.71
CA LEU A 96 -1.28 6.72 12.07
C LEU A 96 -0.31 7.31 13.10
N LEU A 97 0.98 7.03 12.97
CA LEU A 97 1.98 7.34 13.99
C LEU A 97 2.26 8.84 14.13
N SER A 98 2.05 9.61 13.06
CA SER A 98 2.11 11.08 13.12
C SER A 98 0.84 11.70 13.72
N SER A 99 -0.34 11.16 13.40
CA SER A 99 -1.64 11.71 13.84
C SER A 99 -2.05 11.24 15.24
N LYS A 100 -1.60 10.05 15.65
CA LYS A 100 -1.88 9.41 16.95
C LYS A 100 -0.59 8.88 17.56
N PRO A 101 0.30 9.77 18.06
CA PRO A 101 1.63 9.39 18.51
C PRO A 101 1.65 8.35 19.64
N GLU A 102 0.55 8.21 20.39
CA GLU A 102 0.38 7.17 21.40
C GLU A 102 0.45 5.73 20.84
N TYR A 103 0.33 5.55 19.52
CA TYR A 103 0.52 4.25 18.87
C TYR A 103 1.99 3.91 18.60
N ASN A 104 2.93 4.86 18.68
CA ASN A 104 4.35 4.55 18.45
C ASN A 104 4.88 3.47 19.39
N ILE A 105 4.48 3.50 20.67
CA ILE A 105 4.92 2.51 21.67
C ILE A 105 4.39 1.09 21.41
N LYS A 106 3.39 0.93 20.53
CA LYS A 106 2.81 -0.37 20.15
C LYS A 106 3.57 -1.02 19.01
N ILE A 107 4.54 -0.33 18.40
CA ILE A 107 5.32 -0.84 17.26
C ILE A 107 6.75 -1.15 17.75
N LYS A 108 7.14 -2.42 17.72
CA LYS A 108 8.54 -2.82 17.98
C LYS A 108 9.47 -2.29 16.89
N ILE A 109 9.07 -2.52 15.64
CA ILE A 109 9.68 -1.99 14.43
C ILE A 109 8.62 -2.04 13.32
N ALA A 110 8.60 -1.02 12.47
CA ALA A 110 7.84 -1.02 11.23
C ALA A 110 8.79 -1.25 10.04
N ILE A 111 8.45 -2.22 9.20
CA ILE A 111 9.18 -2.57 7.99
C ILE A 111 8.34 -2.11 6.81
N PHE A 112 8.88 -1.16 6.05
CA PHE A 112 8.20 -0.59 4.90
C PHE A 112 8.81 -1.12 3.61
N LEU A 113 7.96 -1.55 2.69
CA LEU A 113 8.34 -1.98 1.35
C LEU A 113 7.79 -0.93 0.37
N ALA A 114 8.65 -0.11 -0.22
CA ALA A 114 8.29 0.99 -1.12
C ALA A 114 7.18 1.93 -0.59
N PRO A 115 7.37 2.64 0.54
CA PRO A 115 6.36 3.53 1.12
C PRO A 115 6.05 4.74 0.22
N CYS A 116 4.77 4.94 -0.13
CA CYS A 116 4.34 6.12 -0.90
C CYS A 116 3.98 7.29 0.04
N ALA A 117 4.93 8.18 0.36
CA ALA A 117 4.65 9.33 1.22
C ALA A 117 5.08 10.65 0.59
N PHE A 118 6.35 10.74 0.21
CA PHE A 118 6.94 11.92 -0.41
C PHE A 118 6.99 11.75 -1.93
N TRP A 119 6.92 12.85 -2.67
CA TRP A 119 6.84 12.87 -4.13
C TRP A 119 7.88 13.82 -4.74
N VAL A 120 9.11 13.80 -4.19
CA VAL A 120 10.24 14.65 -4.63
C VAL A 120 10.52 14.47 -6.12
N LYS A 121 10.44 13.21 -6.57
CA LYS A 121 10.52 12.86 -7.97
C LYS A 121 9.39 11.89 -8.29
N VAL A 122 8.69 12.20 -9.36
CA VAL A 122 7.64 11.35 -9.94
C VAL A 122 8.14 10.92 -11.31
N THR A 123 8.10 9.62 -11.61
CA THR A 123 8.52 9.14 -12.93
C THR A 123 7.60 9.72 -14.01
N PRO A 124 8.11 10.01 -15.23
CA PRO A 124 7.28 10.56 -16.29
C PRO A 124 6.05 9.71 -16.59
N THR A 125 6.22 8.39 -16.61
CA THR A 125 5.12 7.44 -16.85
C THR A 125 4.04 7.53 -15.77
N PHE A 126 4.43 7.51 -14.48
CA PHE A 126 3.46 7.61 -13.40
C PHE A 126 2.79 8.99 -13.35
N ASN A 127 3.54 10.06 -13.62
CA ASN A 127 3.00 11.41 -13.69
C ASN A 127 1.95 11.55 -14.81
N ASN A 128 2.20 10.97 -15.98
CA ASN A 128 1.24 10.96 -17.09
C ASN A 128 -0.04 10.21 -16.72
N THR A 129 0.09 9.03 -16.09
CA THR A 129 -1.06 8.25 -15.60
C THR A 129 -1.87 9.05 -14.57
N MET A 130 -1.21 9.68 -13.59
CA MET A 130 -1.89 10.47 -12.56
C MET A 130 -2.52 11.76 -13.11
N SER A 131 -1.97 12.33 -14.17
CA SER A 131 -2.53 13.53 -14.83
C SER A 131 -3.89 13.28 -15.49
N PHE A 132 -4.23 12.02 -15.79
CA PHE A 132 -5.55 11.64 -16.28
C PHE A 132 -6.61 11.56 -15.16
N LEU A 133 -6.19 11.49 -13.90
CA LEU A 133 -7.08 11.26 -12.76
C LEU A 133 -8.20 12.32 -12.63
N PRO A 134 -7.98 13.63 -12.83
CA PRO A 134 -9.07 14.62 -12.73
C PRO A 134 -10.21 14.36 -13.71
N PHE A 135 -9.88 13.99 -14.96
CA PHE A 135 -10.85 13.65 -15.98
C PHE A 135 -11.59 12.35 -15.64
N LEU A 136 -10.84 11.31 -15.25
CA LEU A 136 -11.43 10.04 -14.81
C LEU A 136 -12.37 10.24 -13.62
N LYS A 137 -11.95 11.01 -12.61
CA LYS A 137 -12.73 11.32 -11.42
C LYS A 137 -14.05 11.99 -11.77
N GLU A 138 -14.06 12.91 -12.74
CA GLU A 138 -15.30 13.57 -13.17
C GLU A 138 -16.25 12.59 -13.86
N ILE A 139 -15.75 11.71 -14.73
CA ILE A 139 -16.55 10.64 -15.35
C ILE A 139 -17.15 9.74 -14.26
N LEU A 140 -16.31 9.24 -13.36
CA LEU A 140 -16.74 8.35 -12.27
C LEU A 140 -17.80 9.02 -11.39
N ARG A 141 -17.63 10.32 -11.08
CA ARG A 141 -18.59 11.11 -10.31
C ARG A 141 -19.94 11.23 -11.03
N VAL A 142 -19.96 11.50 -12.34
CA VAL A 142 -21.20 11.61 -13.14
C VAL A 142 -21.96 10.29 -13.18
N HIS A 143 -21.25 9.16 -13.20
CA HIS A 143 -21.84 7.82 -13.16
C HIS A 143 -22.07 7.27 -11.75
N GLU A 144 -21.88 8.09 -10.70
CA GLU A 144 -22.01 7.70 -9.29
C GLU A 144 -21.14 6.48 -8.90
N ILE A 145 -19.98 6.35 -9.54
CA ILE A 145 -18.97 5.32 -9.25
C ILE A 145 -17.95 5.89 -8.27
N TYR A 146 -17.92 5.36 -7.06
CA TYR A 146 -17.02 5.81 -5.98
C TYR A 146 -15.95 4.76 -5.60
N ASP A 147 -16.16 3.56 -6.08
CA ASP A 147 -15.27 2.40 -6.02
C ASP A 147 -14.24 2.48 -7.17
N PHE A 148 -12.98 2.20 -6.88
CA PHE A 148 -11.92 2.07 -7.88
C PHE A 148 -11.35 0.65 -7.93
N LEU A 149 -11.45 0.03 -9.12
CA LEU A 149 -10.94 -1.30 -9.47
C LEU A 149 -11.37 -2.44 -8.51
N PRO A 150 -12.68 -2.68 -8.34
CA PRO A 150 -13.15 -3.76 -7.48
C PRO A 150 -13.06 -5.13 -8.15
N GLN A 151 -13.07 -6.17 -7.31
CA GLN A 151 -13.33 -7.51 -7.80
C GLN A 151 -14.81 -7.72 -8.05
N SER A 152 -15.07 -8.39 -9.16
CA SER A 152 -16.35 -8.91 -9.58
C SER A 152 -16.09 -10.19 -10.36
N LEU A 153 -17.11 -11.03 -10.51
CA LEU A 153 -17.00 -12.22 -11.35
C LEU A 153 -16.52 -11.85 -12.77
N ALA A 154 -17.05 -10.77 -13.35
CA ALA A 154 -16.66 -10.29 -14.67
C ALA A 154 -15.19 -9.88 -14.72
N THR A 155 -14.72 -9.02 -13.81
CA THR A 155 -13.32 -8.54 -13.80
C THR A 155 -12.34 -9.69 -13.57
N VAL A 156 -12.67 -10.63 -12.68
CA VAL A 156 -11.87 -11.83 -12.41
C VAL A 156 -11.81 -12.75 -13.63
N THR A 157 -12.96 -13.05 -14.26
CA THR A 157 -13.00 -13.89 -15.46
C THR A 157 -12.22 -13.25 -16.60
N THR A 158 -12.41 -11.95 -16.85
CA THR A 158 -11.66 -11.23 -17.89
C THR A 158 -10.16 -11.27 -17.63
N ALA A 159 -9.71 -11.02 -16.40
CA ALA A 159 -8.29 -11.10 -16.05
C ALA A 159 -7.73 -12.51 -16.27
N LYS A 160 -8.43 -13.55 -15.80
CA LYS A 160 -8.01 -14.95 -16.01
C LYS A 160 -7.96 -15.34 -17.48
N THR A 161 -8.90 -14.87 -18.30
CA THR A 161 -8.93 -15.19 -19.73
C THR A 161 -7.85 -14.45 -20.51
N LEU A 162 -7.75 -13.12 -20.34
CA LEU A 162 -6.83 -12.31 -21.12
C LEU A 162 -5.37 -12.51 -20.69
N CYS A 163 -5.13 -12.76 -19.41
CA CYS A 163 -3.79 -12.93 -18.87
C CYS A 163 -3.39 -14.39 -18.67
N ASN A 164 -4.19 -15.34 -19.20
CA ASN A 164 -3.94 -16.78 -19.08
C ASN A 164 -2.55 -17.17 -19.61
N ASP A 165 -1.97 -18.22 -19.04
CA ASP A 165 -0.70 -18.76 -19.52
C ASP A 165 -0.78 -19.16 -21.00
N ASN A 166 0.23 -18.77 -21.78
CA ASN A 166 0.33 -18.95 -23.24
C ASN A 166 -0.75 -18.25 -24.09
N ALA A 167 -1.63 -17.43 -23.49
CA ALA A 167 -2.53 -16.59 -24.28
C ALA A 167 -1.74 -15.49 -24.99
N VAL A 168 -2.06 -15.23 -26.27
CA VAL A 168 -1.43 -14.13 -27.04
C VAL A 168 -1.63 -12.76 -26.36
N THR A 169 -2.75 -12.62 -25.63
CA THR A 169 -3.10 -11.42 -24.87
C THR A 169 -2.31 -11.28 -23.56
N GLN A 170 -1.62 -12.32 -23.08
CA GLN A 170 -0.84 -12.26 -21.83
C GLN A 170 0.26 -11.20 -21.91
N THR A 171 0.90 -11.06 -23.07
CA THR A 171 1.91 -10.02 -23.33
C THR A 171 1.37 -8.61 -23.09
N ILE A 172 0.08 -8.38 -23.35
CA ILE A 172 -0.57 -7.08 -23.07
C ILE A 172 -0.69 -6.88 -21.56
N CYS A 173 -1.10 -7.91 -20.80
CA CYS A 173 -1.17 -7.83 -19.35
C CYS A 173 0.21 -7.53 -18.72
N ILE A 174 1.25 -8.21 -19.21
CA ILE A 174 2.64 -7.99 -18.77
C ILE A 174 3.10 -6.57 -19.12
N ALA A 175 2.81 -6.09 -20.33
CA ALA A 175 3.17 -4.74 -20.75
C ALA A 175 2.48 -3.66 -19.88
N VAL A 176 1.20 -3.83 -19.55
CA VAL A 176 0.47 -2.93 -18.64
C VAL A 176 1.08 -2.97 -17.23
N LEU A 177 1.40 -4.15 -16.72
CA LEU A 177 2.06 -4.31 -15.41
C LEU A 177 3.40 -3.56 -15.38
N PHE A 178 4.25 -3.77 -16.38
CA PHE A 178 5.57 -3.15 -16.46
C PHE A 178 5.52 -1.65 -16.71
N LEU A 179 4.52 -1.16 -17.44
CA LEU A 179 4.29 0.27 -17.62
C LEU A 179 3.96 0.96 -16.28
N LEU A 180 3.18 0.30 -15.43
CA LEU A 180 2.73 0.87 -14.16
C LEU A 180 3.77 0.78 -13.04
N PHE A 181 4.48 -0.35 -12.94
CA PHE A 181 5.28 -0.68 -11.76
C PHE A 181 6.79 -0.72 -12.00
N GLY A 182 7.22 -0.85 -13.27
CA GLY A 182 8.60 -1.08 -13.69
C GLY A 182 8.76 -2.47 -14.32
N SER A 183 9.66 -2.60 -15.30
CA SER A 183 9.87 -3.86 -16.02
C SER A 183 10.86 -4.78 -15.31
N ASP A 184 10.41 -6.00 -14.97
CA ASP A 184 11.27 -7.07 -14.43
C ASP A 184 10.84 -8.46 -14.94
N ALA A 185 11.05 -8.71 -16.24
CA ALA A 185 10.68 -9.98 -16.86
C ALA A 185 11.32 -11.22 -16.19
N PRO A 186 12.60 -11.20 -15.77
CA PRO A 186 13.20 -12.35 -15.08
C PRO A 186 12.53 -12.73 -13.76
N GLN A 187 11.89 -11.79 -13.06
CA GLN A 187 11.26 -12.04 -11.77
C GLN A 187 9.74 -12.27 -11.85
N LEU A 188 9.13 -12.11 -13.02
CA LEU A 188 7.70 -12.32 -13.20
C LEU A 188 7.38 -13.79 -13.48
N ASN A 189 6.62 -14.43 -12.59
CA ASN A 189 6.06 -15.76 -12.83
C ASN A 189 4.82 -15.67 -13.75
N THR A 190 5.03 -15.84 -15.05
CA THR A 190 3.96 -15.74 -16.06
C THR A 190 2.87 -16.79 -15.88
N THR A 191 3.21 -17.99 -15.43
CA THR A 191 2.25 -19.07 -15.23
C THR A 191 1.32 -18.79 -14.03
N ALA A 192 1.82 -18.12 -12.98
CA ALA A 192 1.02 -17.72 -11.82
C ALA A 192 0.27 -16.38 -12.00
N LEU A 193 0.59 -15.63 -13.05
CA LEU A 193 0.00 -14.31 -13.33
C LEU A 193 -1.54 -14.30 -13.41
N PRO A 194 -2.24 -15.27 -14.03
CA PRO A 194 -3.70 -15.24 -14.12
C PRO A 194 -4.36 -15.35 -12.75
N ASP A 195 -3.81 -16.21 -11.87
CA ASP A 195 -4.32 -16.38 -10.52
C ASP A 195 -4.00 -15.16 -9.65
N LEU A 196 -2.82 -14.56 -9.81
CA LEU A 196 -2.47 -13.31 -9.14
C LEU A 196 -3.42 -12.17 -9.51
N LEU A 197 -3.68 -11.97 -10.80
CA LEU A 197 -4.56 -10.92 -11.30
C LEU A 197 -6.04 -11.18 -11.00
N SER A 198 -6.40 -12.40 -10.61
CA SER A 198 -7.74 -12.67 -10.07
C SER A 198 -7.94 -12.19 -8.63
N HIS A 199 -6.85 -11.91 -7.91
CA HIS A 199 -6.86 -11.41 -6.53
C HIS A 199 -6.39 -9.95 -6.41
N VAL A 200 -5.75 -9.41 -7.45
CA VAL A 200 -5.29 -8.02 -7.50
C VAL A 200 -5.68 -7.40 -8.84
N PRO A 201 -6.38 -6.26 -8.86
CA PRO A 201 -6.76 -5.42 -7.73
C PRO A 201 -7.96 -5.97 -6.93
N ALA A 202 -8.05 -5.58 -5.66
CA ALA A 202 -9.09 -5.93 -4.70
C ALA A 202 -10.03 -4.75 -4.36
N GLY A 203 -9.87 -3.60 -5.01
CA GLY A 203 -10.70 -2.42 -4.80
C GLY A 203 -10.18 -1.41 -3.77
N THR A 204 -10.49 -0.14 -3.99
CA THR A 204 -10.31 0.98 -3.06
C THR A 204 -11.33 2.10 -3.36
N SER A 205 -11.25 3.25 -2.68
CA SER A 205 -12.05 4.43 -3.02
C SER A 205 -11.38 5.32 -4.06
N VAL A 206 -12.17 5.98 -4.90
CA VAL A 206 -11.68 7.07 -5.77
C VAL A 206 -11.01 8.18 -4.93
N GLN A 207 -11.52 8.46 -3.72
CA GLN A 207 -10.91 9.42 -2.80
C GLN A 207 -9.48 9.03 -2.40
N THR A 208 -9.15 7.73 -2.29
CA THR A 208 -7.78 7.28 -1.98
C THR A 208 -6.79 7.70 -3.07
N LEU A 209 -7.15 7.48 -4.34
CA LEU A 209 -6.31 7.91 -5.46
C LEU A 209 -6.19 9.43 -5.54
N ASP A 210 -7.31 10.12 -5.39
CA ASP A 210 -7.36 11.58 -5.41
C ASP A 210 -6.50 12.18 -4.30
N HIS A 211 -6.45 11.55 -3.12
CA HIS A 211 -5.57 11.98 -2.04
C HIS A 211 -4.09 11.90 -2.42
N TYR A 212 -3.65 10.81 -3.04
CA TYR A 212 -2.28 10.70 -3.54
C TYR A 212 -1.97 11.74 -4.62
N TYR A 213 -2.89 11.95 -5.55
CA TYR A 213 -2.75 12.98 -6.57
C TYR A 213 -2.65 14.40 -5.97
N GLN A 214 -3.46 14.71 -4.96
CA GLN A 214 -3.37 15.97 -4.23
C GLN A 214 -2.01 16.14 -3.53
N ASN A 215 -1.45 15.07 -2.96
CA ASN A 215 -0.13 15.10 -2.32
C ASN A 215 1.00 15.28 -3.36
N ILE A 216 0.88 14.67 -4.55
CA ILE A 216 1.80 14.89 -5.68
C ILE A 216 1.79 16.36 -6.10
N LEU A 217 0.60 16.93 -6.36
CA LEU A 217 0.47 18.34 -6.78
C LEU A 217 0.97 19.32 -5.72
N ALA A 218 0.78 19.00 -4.45
CA ALA A 218 1.24 19.83 -3.34
C ALA A 218 2.72 19.67 -3.02
N ASN A 219 3.35 18.59 -3.53
CA ASN A 219 4.64 18.10 -3.07
C ASN A 219 4.75 18.05 -1.53
N ASP A 220 3.69 17.53 -0.88
CA ASP A 220 3.57 17.51 0.57
C ASP A 220 2.79 16.28 1.04
N PHE A 221 3.29 15.63 2.08
CA PHE A 221 2.60 14.53 2.73
C PHE A 221 1.61 15.09 3.76
N ARG A 222 0.35 15.22 3.34
CA ARG A 222 -0.67 15.97 4.08
C ARG A 222 -2.04 15.30 4.05
N ASN A 223 -2.94 15.80 4.88
CA ASN A 223 -4.32 15.34 4.95
C ASN A 223 -5.10 15.65 3.65
N TYR A 224 -6.26 15.02 3.47
CA TYR A 224 -7.04 15.16 2.25
C TYR A 224 -7.62 16.57 2.12
N ASP A 225 -7.53 17.16 0.94
CA ASP A 225 -8.14 18.43 0.61
C ASP A 225 -9.60 18.22 0.20
N TYR A 226 -10.52 18.64 1.06
CA TYR A 226 -11.96 18.58 0.82
C TYR A 226 -12.50 19.87 0.18
N GLY A 227 -11.63 20.82 -0.17
CA GLY A 227 -11.99 22.18 -0.56
C GLY A 227 -12.17 23.12 0.64
N ILE A 228 -12.07 24.43 0.38
CA ILE A 228 -11.94 25.48 1.42
C ILE A 228 -12.98 25.37 2.53
N VAL A 229 -14.26 25.20 2.17
CA VAL A 229 -15.37 25.19 3.14
C VAL A 229 -15.29 23.98 4.06
N GLU A 230 -15.04 22.80 3.51
CA GLU A 230 -15.01 21.56 4.28
C GLU A 230 -13.69 21.43 5.05
N ASN A 231 -12.57 21.90 4.49
CA ASN A 231 -11.30 22.03 5.21
C ASN A 231 -11.45 22.90 6.45
N TYR A 232 -12.14 24.05 6.37
CA TYR A 232 -12.33 24.89 7.53
C TYR A 232 -13.18 24.21 8.61
N LYS A 233 -14.20 23.44 8.22
CA LYS A 233 -15.01 22.65 9.17
C LYS A 233 -14.15 21.61 9.89
N ARG A 234 -13.32 20.87 9.15
CA ARG A 234 -12.51 19.73 9.63
C ARG A 234 -11.24 20.15 10.36
N TYR A 235 -10.46 21.03 9.74
CA TYR A 235 -9.10 21.38 10.14
C TYR A 235 -8.99 22.76 10.78
N LYS A 236 -10.05 23.58 10.72
CA LYS A 236 -10.04 25.00 11.15
C LYS A 236 -9.07 25.89 10.34
N GLN A 237 -8.72 25.45 9.13
CA GLN A 237 -7.87 26.17 8.17
C GLN A 237 -8.32 25.89 6.73
N LYS A 238 -7.91 26.75 5.79
CA LYS A 238 -8.35 26.67 4.37
C LYS A 238 -7.71 25.51 3.60
N THR A 239 -6.48 25.15 3.95
CA THR A 239 -5.72 24.06 3.34
C THR A 239 -5.57 22.90 4.32
N PRO A 240 -5.42 21.65 3.87
CA PRO A 240 -5.19 20.53 4.78
C PRO A 240 -3.82 20.66 5.48
N PRO A 241 -3.72 20.26 6.76
CA PRO A 241 -2.46 20.24 7.48
C PRO A 241 -1.56 19.08 7.03
N SER A 242 -0.25 19.31 6.99
CA SER A 242 0.77 18.28 6.76
C SER A 242 0.85 17.29 7.92
N TYR A 243 1.24 16.05 7.64
CA TYR A 243 1.53 15.10 8.71
C TYR A 243 2.86 15.43 9.37
N ASP A 244 2.85 15.58 10.69
CA ASP A 244 4.07 15.83 11.45
C ASP A 244 4.83 14.52 11.70
N ILE A 245 5.61 14.10 10.70
CA ILE A 245 6.36 12.84 10.74
C ILE A 245 7.50 12.84 11.76
N LYS A 246 7.88 13.99 12.33
CA LYS A 246 8.82 14.06 13.46
C LYS A 246 8.24 13.44 14.74
N LYS A 247 6.92 13.29 14.84
CA LYS A 247 6.25 12.59 15.93
C LYS A 247 6.36 11.07 15.85
N ILE A 248 6.90 10.53 14.75
CA ILE A 248 7.03 9.09 14.55
C ILE A 248 8.32 8.61 15.23
N THR A 249 8.18 8.14 16.47
CA THR A 249 9.31 7.67 17.28
C THR A 249 9.58 6.18 17.13
N ALA A 250 8.65 5.40 16.57
CA ALA A 250 8.84 3.98 16.33
C ALA A 250 10.05 3.74 15.39
N PRO A 251 10.86 2.67 15.61
CA PRO A 251 11.91 2.28 14.67
C PRO A 251 11.32 1.88 13.32
N ILE A 252 11.92 2.36 12.23
CA ILE A 252 11.46 2.09 10.86
C ILE A 252 12.64 1.56 10.03
N HIS A 253 12.41 0.46 9.30
CA HIS A 253 13.33 -0.03 8.27
C HIS A 253 12.64 -0.01 6.92
N ILE A 254 13.19 0.73 5.96
CA ILE A 254 12.57 0.99 4.66
C ILE A 254 13.35 0.25 3.58
N PHE A 255 12.70 -0.69 2.91
CA PHE A 255 13.21 -1.29 1.68
C PHE A 255 12.67 -0.52 0.47
N TYR A 256 13.55 -0.25 -0.49
CA TYR A 256 13.20 0.44 -1.73
C TYR A 256 13.99 -0.13 -2.92
N ALA A 257 13.47 0.09 -4.13
CA ALA A 257 14.02 -0.50 -5.34
C ALA A 257 14.31 0.57 -6.39
N GLU A 258 15.32 0.35 -7.23
CA GLU A 258 15.79 1.33 -8.22
C GLU A 258 14.80 1.52 -9.38
N ASN A 259 14.18 0.43 -9.81
CA ASN A 259 13.27 0.39 -10.96
C ASN A 259 11.80 0.54 -10.52
N ASP A 260 11.55 1.05 -9.32
CA ASP A 260 10.20 1.35 -8.84
C ASP A 260 9.66 2.59 -9.57
N MET A 261 8.67 2.38 -10.45
CA MET A 261 8.07 3.44 -11.25
C MET A 261 7.09 4.32 -10.48
N ILE A 262 6.64 3.90 -9.30
CA ILE A 262 5.70 4.65 -8.46
C ILE A 262 6.46 5.50 -7.45
N VAL A 263 7.40 4.90 -6.73
CA VAL A 263 8.14 5.54 -5.66
C VAL A 263 9.61 5.60 -6.01
N ALA A 264 10.04 6.75 -6.53
CA ALA A 264 11.44 6.98 -6.87
C ALA A 264 12.34 6.91 -5.63
N GLU A 265 13.57 6.43 -5.81
CA GLU A 265 14.61 6.35 -4.77
C GLU A 265 14.80 7.68 -4.04
N GLU A 266 14.80 8.81 -4.76
CA GLU A 266 14.98 10.14 -4.18
C GLU A 266 13.88 10.50 -3.17
N SER A 267 12.64 10.05 -3.42
CA SER A 267 11.52 10.27 -2.51
C SER A 267 11.66 9.46 -1.21
N ILE A 268 12.27 8.27 -1.28
CA ILE A 268 12.57 7.44 -0.09
C ILE A 268 13.69 8.05 0.74
N LEU A 269 14.77 8.47 0.09
CA LEU A 269 15.90 9.11 0.78
C LEU A 269 15.48 10.43 1.42
N GLU A 270 14.54 11.17 0.82
CA GLU A 270 13.99 12.37 1.44
C GLU A 270 13.11 12.07 2.66
N LEU A 271 12.29 11.01 2.59
CA LEU A 271 11.49 10.56 3.72
C LEU A 271 12.37 10.17 4.92
N GLU A 272 13.47 9.45 4.68
CA GLU A 272 14.41 9.04 5.73
C GLU A 272 14.96 10.24 6.51
N LYS A 273 15.35 11.33 5.82
CA LYS A 273 15.89 12.54 6.47
C LYS A 273 14.94 13.18 7.48
N HIS A 274 13.64 12.95 7.34
CA HIS A 274 12.63 13.55 8.20
C HIS A 274 12.13 12.61 9.32
N LEU A 275 12.45 11.33 9.23
CA LEU A 275 12.08 10.34 10.24
C LEU A 275 13.17 10.22 11.31
N PRO A 276 12.83 10.37 12.62
CA PRO A 276 13.82 10.34 13.69
C PRO A 276 14.62 9.04 13.79
N ASN A 277 13.97 7.89 13.52
CA ASN A 277 14.51 6.55 13.74
C ASN A 277 14.30 5.65 12.52
N ALA A 278 14.71 6.12 11.34
CA ALA A 278 14.60 5.35 10.09
C ALA A 278 15.96 4.89 9.57
N PHE A 279 15.97 3.75 8.92
CA PHE A 279 17.08 3.25 8.12
C PHE A 279 16.57 2.76 6.77
N THR A 280 17.21 3.18 5.68
CA THR A 280 16.87 2.73 4.33
C THR A 280 17.80 1.62 3.83
N GLN A 281 17.24 0.68 3.07
CA GLN A 281 17.96 -0.41 2.43
C GLN A 281 17.49 -0.58 0.99
N LYS A 282 18.39 -0.30 0.04
CA LYS A 282 18.17 -0.59 -1.36
C LYS A 282 18.16 -2.10 -1.62
N VAL A 283 17.20 -2.59 -2.39
CA VAL A 283 17.19 -3.98 -2.86
C VAL A 283 18.37 -4.17 -3.82
N PRO A 284 19.22 -5.20 -3.62
CA PRO A 284 20.43 -5.39 -4.42
C PRO A 284 20.14 -6.05 -5.79
N TYR A 285 19.11 -5.57 -6.48
CA TYR A 285 18.72 -6.03 -7.81
C TYR A 285 18.15 -4.87 -8.61
N LYS A 286 18.83 -4.50 -9.72
CA LYS A 286 18.55 -3.25 -10.45
C LYS A 286 17.17 -3.20 -11.08
N LEU A 287 16.64 -4.33 -11.54
CA LEU A 287 15.33 -4.38 -12.19
C LEU A 287 14.17 -4.52 -11.20
N PHE A 288 14.47 -4.77 -9.92
CA PHE A 288 13.44 -4.94 -8.89
C PHE A 288 12.55 -3.69 -8.86
N ASN A 289 11.24 -3.90 -8.94
CA ASN A 289 10.25 -2.87 -9.17
C ASN A 289 9.24 -2.78 -8.00
N HIS A 290 8.19 -1.96 -8.15
CA HIS A 290 7.23 -1.71 -7.08
C HIS A 290 6.52 -2.96 -6.56
N VAL A 291 6.14 -3.90 -7.44
CA VAL A 291 5.32 -5.07 -7.06
C VAL A 291 6.16 -6.30 -6.74
N ASP A 292 7.44 -6.31 -7.13
CA ASP A 292 8.38 -7.40 -6.89
C ASP A 292 8.60 -7.68 -5.41
N PHE A 293 8.39 -6.68 -4.54
CA PHE A 293 8.40 -6.86 -3.08
C PHE A 293 7.50 -7.97 -2.58
N VAL A 294 6.49 -8.35 -3.39
CA VAL A 294 5.56 -9.42 -3.08
C VAL A 294 5.47 -10.46 -4.21
N MET A 295 5.63 -10.03 -5.47
CA MET A 295 5.40 -10.85 -6.65
C MET A 295 6.65 -11.53 -7.24
N ALA A 296 7.85 -11.09 -6.89
CA ALA A 296 9.06 -11.60 -7.52
C ALA A 296 9.32 -13.08 -7.16
N ILE A 297 9.74 -13.87 -8.16
CA ILE A 297 10.12 -15.28 -8.01
C ILE A 297 11.14 -15.47 -6.88
N ASP A 298 12.11 -14.54 -6.78
CA ASP A 298 13.21 -14.55 -5.82
C ASP A 298 13.07 -13.46 -4.74
N ALA A 299 11.85 -12.98 -4.45
CA ALA A 299 11.58 -12.00 -3.38
C ALA A 299 12.17 -12.43 -2.02
N LYS A 300 12.17 -13.74 -1.75
CA LYS A 300 12.81 -14.31 -0.54
C LYS A 300 14.30 -14.00 -0.48
N THR A 301 15.00 -14.21 -1.57
CA THR A 301 16.45 -14.01 -1.69
C THR A 301 16.79 -12.53 -1.59
N PHE A 302 16.07 -11.68 -2.34
CA PHE A 302 16.40 -10.26 -2.44
C PHE A 302 15.93 -9.43 -1.25
N VAL A 303 14.82 -9.82 -0.60
CA VAL A 303 14.16 -8.99 0.44
C VAL A 303 13.87 -9.76 1.72
N TYR A 304 13.13 -10.88 1.66
CA TYR A 304 12.56 -11.47 2.89
C TYR A 304 13.61 -12.01 3.86
N ASN A 305 14.71 -12.59 3.37
CA ASN A 305 15.82 -13.00 4.23
C ASN A 305 16.40 -11.82 5.03
N SER A 306 16.42 -10.61 4.44
CA SER A 306 16.85 -9.39 5.12
C SER A 306 15.81 -8.92 6.14
N ILE A 307 14.53 -8.97 5.80
CA ILE A 307 13.41 -8.68 6.72
C ILE A 307 13.53 -9.56 7.97
N LEU A 308 13.68 -10.88 7.82
CA LEU A 308 13.79 -11.81 8.93
C LEU A 308 14.99 -11.47 9.84
N LYS A 309 16.15 -11.14 9.25
CA LYS A 309 17.34 -10.68 10.01
C LYS A 309 17.08 -9.37 10.75
N VAL A 310 16.33 -8.44 10.16
CA VAL A 310 15.95 -7.18 10.83
C VAL A 310 15.05 -7.48 12.01
N ILE A 311 14.00 -8.28 11.84
CA ILE A 311 13.06 -8.63 12.92
C ILE A 311 13.80 -9.32 14.07
N GLN A 312 14.72 -10.26 13.79
CA GLN A 312 15.51 -10.97 14.80
C GLN A 312 16.29 -10.04 15.74
N LYS A 313 16.73 -8.86 15.28
CA LYS A 313 17.41 -7.86 16.14
C LYS A 313 16.50 -7.25 17.21
N PHE A 314 15.18 -7.39 17.06
CA PHE A 314 14.16 -6.84 17.96
C PHE A 314 13.42 -7.95 18.76
N VAL A 315 13.80 -9.21 18.55
CA VAL A 315 13.37 -10.34 19.37
C VAL A 315 14.14 -10.26 20.70
N SER A 316 13.52 -9.58 21.64
CA SER A 316 13.88 -9.55 23.06
C SER A 316 13.09 -10.60 23.83
#